data_AF-A0A7W1VXF5-F1
#
_entry.id   AF-A0A7W1VXF5-F1
#
_cell.length_a   1.000
_cell.length_b   1.000
_cell.length_c   1.000
_cell.angle_alpha   90.00
_cell.angle_beta   90.00
_cell.angle_gamma   90.00
#
_symmetry.space_group_name_H-M   'P 1'
#
loop_
_entity.id
_entity.type
_entity.pdbx_description
1 polymer ?
#
loop_
_entity_poly.entity_id
_entity_poly.type
_entity_poly.pdbx_seq_one_letter_code
_entity_poly.pdbx_strand_id
1 'polypeptide(L)'
;MSCQKEISSDIPGQTTPNNLLGTWKFINSHVTTNSNVEITDVSSDVKTITLSDYVTSNNQGILQFNDSLMITTGVSYDVSATAQSYTYDNGNLDDSTDFPFSFSLPASSSSSAYKRIGTDSIYAPGGTLTQVAGATGMLSASGGYKYKLTGDTLLLTMMVNQSLVDTSFGFPITSTDKATVITTLSKQ
;
A
#
# COMPACT_ATOMS: atom_id res chain seq x y z
N MET A 1 36.56 13.94 24.02
CA MET A 1 35.25 13.30 23.78
C MET A 1 35.30 12.71 22.39
N SER A 2 35.19 11.38 22.33
CA SER A 2 35.40 10.54 21.16
C SER A 2 34.03 10.20 20.56
N CYS A 3 33.82 10.51 19.29
CA CYS A 3 32.70 9.95 18.53
C CYS A 3 33.18 8.66 17.86
N GLN A 4 32.95 7.52 18.50
CA GLN A 4 33.01 6.22 17.83
C GLN A 4 31.81 6.12 16.88
N LYS A 5 32.09 6.26 15.58
CA LYS A 5 31.20 5.84 14.51
C LYS A 5 31.37 4.32 14.39
N GLU A 6 30.33 3.56 14.76
CA GLU A 6 30.32 2.13 14.52
C GLU A 6 30.42 1.90 13.00
N ILE A 7 31.50 1.25 12.60
CA ILE A 7 31.72 0.75 11.25
C ILE A 7 30.84 -0.49 11.13
N SER A 8 29.68 -0.34 10.47
CA SER A 8 29.02 -1.51 9.87
C SER A 8 30.02 -2.14 8.92
N SER A 9 30.43 -3.36 9.23
CA SER A 9 31.35 -4.13 8.42
C SER A 9 30.60 -4.61 7.17
N ASP A 10 30.50 -3.75 6.17
CA ASP A 10 30.17 -4.17 4.81
C ASP A 10 31.39 -4.90 4.25
N ILE A 11 31.41 -6.22 4.41
CA ILE A 11 32.37 -7.09 3.71
C ILE A 11 31.96 -7.11 2.23
N PRO A 12 32.80 -6.61 1.29
CA PRO A 12 32.51 -6.70 -0.13
C PRO A 12 32.57 -8.17 -0.56
N GLY A 13 31.42 -8.76 -0.89
CA GLY A 13 31.32 -10.13 -1.40
C GLY A 13 30.49 -11.10 -0.57
N GLN A 14 29.92 -10.69 0.57
CA GLN A 14 28.93 -11.52 1.26
C GLN A 14 27.55 -11.29 0.65
N THR A 15 27.15 -12.17 -0.28
CA THR A 15 25.76 -12.27 -0.73
C THR A 15 24.91 -12.65 0.48
N THR A 16 24.26 -11.68 1.12
CA THR A 16 23.23 -11.99 2.13
C THR A 16 22.23 -12.94 1.48
N PRO A 17 22.00 -14.15 2.04
CA PRO A 17 21.06 -15.11 1.47
C PRO A 17 19.74 -14.41 1.15
N ASN A 18 19.29 -14.48 -0.09
CA ASN A 18 18.04 -13.84 -0.49
C ASN A 18 16.88 -14.72 -0.02
N ASN A 19 16.55 -14.58 1.26
CA ASN A 19 15.48 -15.29 1.95
C ASN A 19 14.07 -14.96 1.43
N LEU A 20 13.96 -13.95 0.55
CA LEU A 20 12.75 -13.57 -0.15
C LEU A 20 12.45 -14.51 -1.34
N LEU A 21 13.47 -15.14 -1.92
CA LEU A 21 13.32 -15.99 -3.11
C LEU A 21 12.40 -17.17 -2.85
N GLY A 22 11.60 -17.49 -3.86
CA GLY A 22 10.66 -18.61 -3.86
C GLY A 22 9.23 -18.17 -4.09
N THR A 23 8.33 -19.11 -3.87
CA THR A 23 6.90 -18.94 -4.09
C THR A 23 6.18 -18.84 -2.75
N TRP A 24 5.30 -17.86 -2.67
CA TRP A 24 4.55 -17.52 -1.47
C TRP A 24 3.06 -17.52 -1.78
N LYS A 25 2.28 -18.26 -1.00
CA LYS A 25 0.82 -18.23 -1.04
C LYS A 25 0.30 -16.94 -0.42
N PHE A 26 -0.64 -16.28 -1.09
CA PHE A 26 -1.34 -15.12 -0.54
C PHE A 26 -2.33 -15.54 0.55
N ILE A 27 -2.17 -14.99 1.76
CA ILE A 27 -3.01 -15.33 2.91
C ILE A 27 -4.08 -14.26 3.13
N ASN A 28 -3.66 -12.99 3.27
CA ASN A 28 -4.54 -11.83 3.40
C ASN A 28 -3.74 -10.53 3.22
N SER A 29 -4.47 -9.41 3.12
CA SER A 29 -3.93 -8.08 3.35
C SER A 29 -4.76 -7.36 4.40
N HIS A 30 -4.09 -6.74 5.36
CA HIS A 30 -4.68 -5.74 6.26
C HIS A 30 -4.39 -4.36 5.69
N VAL A 31 -5.43 -3.55 5.52
CA VAL A 31 -5.34 -2.23 4.88
C VAL A 31 -5.99 -1.20 5.78
N THR A 32 -5.24 -0.13 6.07
CA THR A 32 -5.78 1.08 6.71
C THR A 32 -5.62 2.23 5.74
N THR A 33 -6.71 2.97 5.47
CA THR A 33 -6.70 4.15 4.59
C THR A 33 -7.15 5.41 5.31
N ASN A 34 -6.62 6.54 4.86
CA ASN A 34 -7.05 7.88 5.21
C ASN A 34 -7.03 8.72 3.92
N SER A 35 -8.20 9.06 3.43
CA SER A 35 -8.39 9.97 2.31
C SER A 35 -8.86 11.31 2.85
N ASN A 36 -8.21 12.39 2.42
CA ASN A 36 -8.57 13.75 2.76
C ASN A 36 -8.81 14.54 1.48
N VAL A 37 -10.05 14.95 1.26
CA VAL A 37 -10.45 15.77 0.11
C VAL A 37 -10.77 17.17 0.61
N GLU A 38 -10.07 18.17 0.08
CA GLU A 38 -10.24 19.57 0.42
C GLU A 38 -10.67 20.36 -0.82
N ILE A 39 -11.71 21.17 -0.65
CA ILE A 39 -12.28 22.06 -1.65
C ILE A 39 -12.30 23.45 -1.05
N THR A 40 -11.50 24.36 -1.61
CA THR A 40 -11.48 25.76 -1.19
C THR A 40 -12.04 26.63 -2.31
N ASP A 41 -13.18 27.29 -2.04
CA ASP A 41 -13.74 28.35 -2.88
C ASP A 41 -13.79 29.68 -2.10
N VAL A 42 -14.10 30.79 -2.77
CA VAL A 42 -14.11 32.16 -2.24
C VAL A 42 -15.01 32.31 -1.00
N SER A 43 -16.04 31.47 -0.85
CA SER A 43 -17.03 31.55 0.22
C SER A 43 -17.00 30.41 1.25
N SER A 44 -16.30 29.31 0.99
CA SER A 44 -16.36 28.12 1.85
C SER A 44 -15.15 27.22 1.66
N ASP A 45 -14.64 26.69 2.77
CA ASP A 45 -13.64 25.62 2.79
C ASP A 45 -14.32 24.32 3.27
N VAL A 46 -14.47 23.37 2.35
CA VAL A 46 -15.10 22.08 2.63
C VAL A 46 -14.02 21.01 2.64
N LYS A 47 -14.01 20.22 3.71
CA LYS A 47 -13.07 19.13 3.90
C LYS A 47 -13.78 17.85 4.25
N THR A 48 -13.47 16.78 3.54
CA THR A 48 -13.98 15.44 3.82
C THR A 48 -12.83 14.50 4.14
N ILE A 49 -12.88 13.87 5.31
CA ILE A 49 -11.94 12.83 5.73
C ILE A 49 -12.67 11.49 5.69
N THR A 50 -12.21 10.56 4.86
CA THR A 50 -12.70 9.18 4.84
C THR A 50 -11.64 8.23 5.39
N LEU A 51 -12.02 7.44 6.38
CA LEU A 51 -11.18 6.43 7.03
C LEU A 51 -11.73 5.04 6.74
N SER A 52 -10.85 4.07 6.51
CA SER A 52 -11.23 2.66 6.48
C SER A 52 -10.14 1.78 7.07
N ASP A 53 -10.55 0.67 7.69
CA ASP A 53 -9.68 -0.39 8.18
C ASP A 53 -10.33 -1.73 7.87
N TYR A 54 -9.66 -2.56 7.07
CA TYR A 54 -10.23 -3.83 6.64
C TYR A 54 -9.17 -4.89 6.38
N VAL A 55 -9.59 -6.15 6.51
CA VAL A 55 -8.81 -7.33 6.12
C VAL A 55 -9.50 -7.99 4.94
N THR A 56 -8.72 -8.34 3.92
CA THR A 56 -9.24 -9.02 2.73
C THR A 56 -9.68 -10.45 3.05
N SER A 57 -10.72 -10.92 2.39
CA SER A 57 -11.25 -12.28 2.49
C SER A 57 -11.24 -13.00 1.14
N ASN A 58 -11.52 -14.30 1.11
CA ASN A 58 -11.51 -15.13 -0.11
C ASN A 58 -10.21 -14.99 -0.93
N ASN A 59 -9.09 -14.85 -0.23
CA ASN A 59 -7.78 -14.59 -0.81
C ASN A 59 -7.28 -15.80 -1.61
N GLN A 60 -6.89 -15.57 -2.86
CA GLN A 60 -6.29 -16.58 -3.74
C GLN A 60 -5.07 -16.03 -4.44
N GLY A 61 -4.26 -16.94 -4.99
CA GLY A 61 -3.09 -16.61 -5.78
C GLY A 61 -1.77 -16.74 -5.03
N ILE A 62 -0.70 -16.47 -5.77
CA ILE A 62 0.68 -16.61 -5.30
C ILE A 62 1.50 -15.39 -5.69
N LEU A 63 2.55 -15.14 -4.90
CA LEU A 63 3.61 -14.20 -5.17
C LEU A 63 4.93 -14.96 -5.28
N GLN A 64 5.63 -14.81 -6.40
CA GLN A 64 6.93 -15.40 -6.62
C GLN A 64 7.99 -14.30 -6.70
N PHE A 65 9.06 -14.47 -5.93
CA PHE A 65 10.28 -13.67 -6.06
C PHE A 65 11.36 -14.52 -6.72
N ASN A 66 11.89 -14.03 -7.84
CA ASN A 66 13.16 -14.50 -8.40
C ASN A 66 14.23 -13.41 -8.23
N ASP A 67 15.39 -13.54 -8.86
CA ASP A 67 16.51 -12.61 -8.67
C ASP A 67 16.22 -11.15 -9.08
N SER A 68 15.24 -10.91 -9.95
CA SER A 68 14.98 -9.57 -10.51
C SER A 68 13.51 -9.19 -10.62
N LEU A 69 12.59 -10.14 -10.51
CA LEU A 69 11.16 -9.99 -10.70
C LEU A 69 10.37 -10.45 -9.49
N MET A 70 9.34 -9.68 -9.21
CA MET A 70 8.23 -10.06 -8.35
C MET A 70 7.04 -10.35 -9.26
N ILE A 71 6.47 -11.55 -9.15
CA ILE A 71 5.43 -12.06 -10.06
C ILE A 71 4.22 -12.48 -9.23
N THR A 72 3.07 -11.88 -9.52
CA THR A 72 1.77 -12.33 -8.99
C THR A 72 1.10 -13.24 -10.00
N THR A 73 0.46 -14.31 -9.52
CA THR A 73 -0.34 -15.20 -10.36
C THR A 73 -1.68 -15.48 -9.71
N GLY A 74 -2.76 -15.12 -10.41
CA GLY A 74 -4.14 -15.39 -10.00
C GLY A 74 -4.52 -14.76 -8.67
N VAL A 75 -3.99 -13.57 -8.35
CA VAL A 75 -4.32 -12.86 -7.12
C VAL A 75 -5.75 -12.33 -7.21
N SER A 76 -6.59 -12.76 -6.28
CA SER A 76 -7.96 -12.27 -6.09
C SER A 76 -8.29 -12.17 -4.61
N TYR A 77 -9.23 -11.30 -4.28
CA TYR A 77 -9.77 -11.18 -2.92
C TYR A 77 -11.06 -10.36 -2.91
N ASP A 78 -11.77 -10.47 -1.80
CA ASP A 78 -12.94 -9.67 -1.48
C ASP A 78 -12.68 -8.74 -0.29
N VAL A 79 -13.34 -7.60 -0.30
CA VAL A 79 -13.41 -6.63 0.79
C VAL A 79 -14.88 -6.43 1.12
N SER A 80 -15.19 -6.48 2.42
CA SER A 80 -16.48 -6.07 2.96
C SER A 80 -16.18 -5.36 4.28
N ALA A 81 -16.44 -4.05 4.31
CA ALA A 81 -16.07 -3.21 5.44
C ALA A 81 -16.98 -1.99 5.52
N THR A 82 -16.83 -1.23 6.60
CA THR A 82 -17.50 0.05 6.80
C THR A 82 -16.43 1.14 6.77
N ALA A 83 -16.65 2.16 5.95
CA ALA A 83 -15.84 3.37 5.97
C ALA A 83 -16.56 4.43 6.82
N GLN A 84 -15.76 5.28 7.45
CA GLN A 84 -16.24 6.40 8.25
C GLN A 84 -15.83 7.71 7.57
N SER A 85 -16.80 8.58 7.33
CA SER A 85 -16.59 9.88 6.71
C SER A 85 -16.93 11.00 7.68
N TYR A 86 -16.05 12.00 7.72
CA TYR A 86 -16.23 13.25 8.46
C TYR A 86 -16.20 14.41 7.49
N THR A 87 -17.25 15.20 7.44
CA THR A 87 -17.33 16.40 6.62
C THR A 87 -17.22 17.63 7.51
N TYR A 88 -16.33 18.53 7.15
CA TYR A 88 -16.09 19.79 7.83
C TYR A 88 -16.41 20.94 6.88
N ASP A 89 -17.10 21.96 7.38
CA ASP A 89 -17.31 23.23 6.70
C ASP A 89 -16.69 24.35 7.53
N ASN A 90 -15.76 25.09 6.92
CA ASN A 90 -15.00 26.17 7.53
C ASN A 90 -14.34 25.74 8.86
N GLY A 91 -13.82 24.50 8.89
CA GLY A 91 -13.14 23.90 10.03
C GLY A 91 -14.04 23.35 11.14
N ASN A 92 -15.36 23.50 11.05
CA ASN A 92 -16.31 22.91 12.00
C ASN A 92 -16.82 21.59 11.46
N LEU A 93 -16.97 20.58 12.32
CA LEU A 93 -17.60 19.32 11.94
C LEU A 93 -19.07 19.58 11.59
N ASP A 94 -19.42 19.35 10.33
CA ASP A 94 -20.78 19.49 9.81
C ASP A 94 -21.53 18.15 9.87
N ASP A 95 -20.88 17.07 9.43
CA ASP A 95 -21.48 15.73 9.39
C ASP A 95 -20.47 14.60 9.68
N SER A 96 -20.98 13.47 10.18
CA SER A 96 -20.24 12.23 10.41
C SER A 96 -21.12 11.04 10.06
N THR A 97 -20.70 10.28 9.05
CA THR A 97 -21.48 9.14 8.55
C THR A 97 -20.61 7.91 8.36
N ASP A 98 -21.20 6.75 8.69
CA ASP A 98 -20.63 5.46 8.39
C ASP A 98 -21.36 4.87 7.17
N PHE A 99 -20.62 4.35 6.20
CA PHE A 99 -21.22 3.68 5.04
C PHE A 99 -20.53 2.34 4.76
N PRO A 100 -21.30 1.26 4.54
CA PRO A 100 -20.74 -0.02 4.14
C PRO A 100 -20.25 0.07 2.69
N PHE A 101 -19.13 -0.60 2.41
CA PHE A 101 -18.65 -0.78 1.06
C PHE A 101 -18.16 -2.22 0.85
N SER A 102 -18.27 -2.68 -0.39
CA SER A 102 -17.74 -3.96 -0.81
C SER A 102 -17.00 -3.82 -2.13
N PHE A 103 -15.94 -4.60 -2.28
CA PHE A 103 -15.10 -4.60 -3.47
C PHE A 103 -14.54 -6.00 -3.69
N SER A 104 -14.54 -6.45 -4.93
CA SER A 104 -13.93 -7.73 -5.32
C SER A 104 -12.86 -7.46 -6.36
N LEU A 105 -11.63 -7.87 -6.07
CA LEU A 105 -10.56 -7.91 -7.08
C LEU A 105 -10.67 -9.23 -7.83
N PRO A 106 -11.05 -9.24 -9.12
CA PRO A 106 -11.02 -10.46 -9.92
C PRO A 106 -9.58 -10.97 -10.05
N ALA A 107 -9.43 -12.28 -10.27
CA ALA A 107 -8.13 -12.91 -10.42
C ALA A 107 -7.29 -12.20 -11.50
N SER A 108 -6.13 -11.71 -11.09
CA SER A 108 -5.20 -11.00 -11.95
C SER A 108 -3.77 -11.49 -11.74
N SER A 109 -2.95 -11.31 -12.76
CA SER A 109 -1.54 -11.69 -12.75
C SER A 109 -0.75 -10.52 -13.29
N SER A 110 0.40 -10.25 -12.69
CA SER A 110 1.27 -9.14 -13.06
C SER A 110 2.70 -9.44 -12.66
N SER A 111 3.65 -8.77 -13.29
CA SER A 111 5.07 -8.87 -12.96
C SER A 111 5.69 -7.49 -12.91
N SER A 112 6.53 -7.24 -11.92
CA SER A 112 7.28 -5.99 -11.79
C SER A 112 8.72 -6.31 -11.46
N ALA A 113 9.64 -5.55 -12.06
CA ALA A 113 11.04 -5.61 -11.68
C ALA A 113 11.21 -5.04 -10.27
N TYR A 114 12.12 -5.62 -9.49
CA TYR A 114 12.45 -5.11 -8.16
C TYR A 114 13.95 -5.13 -7.89
N LYS A 115 14.37 -4.33 -6.92
CA LYS A 115 15.73 -4.29 -6.37
C LYS A 115 15.64 -4.40 -4.87
N ARG A 116 16.48 -5.23 -4.26
CA ARG A 116 16.61 -5.26 -2.81
C ARG A 116 17.41 -4.05 -2.33
N ILE A 117 16.94 -3.39 -1.28
CA ILE A 117 17.59 -2.26 -0.64
C ILE A 117 17.87 -2.70 0.80
N GLY A 118 19.12 -2.99 1.12
CA GLY A 118 19.49 -3.54 2.43
C GLY A 118 18.94 -4.95 2.68
N THR A 119 18.56 -5.21 3.94
CA THR A 119 18.17 -6.55 4.44
C THR A 119 16.66 -6.73 4.63
N ASP A 120 15.88 -5.65 4.59
CA ASP A 120 14.46 -5.64 4.96
C ASP A 120 13.59 -4.82 3.99
N SER A 121 14.14 -4.34 2.86
CA SER A 121 13.41 -3.46 1.94
C SER A 121 13.59 -3.88 0.48
N ILE A 122 12.55 -3.69 -0.32
CA ILE A 122 12.56 -3.83 -1.78
C ILE A 122 12.00 -2.57 -2.43
N TYR A 123 12.58 -2.20 -3.57
CA TYR A 123 12.15 -1.09 -4.41
C TYR A 123 11.72 -1.63 -5.78
N ALA A 124 10.53 -1.25 -6.23
CA ALA A 124 9.93 -1.67 -7.50
C ALA A 124 9.75 -0.45 -8.41
N PRO A 125 10.69 -0.17 -9.35
CA PRO A 125 10.62 1.02 -10.20
C PRO A 125 9.44 1.01 -11.17
N GLY A 126 8.97 -0.17 -11.57
CA GLY A 126 7.80 -0.34 -12.45
C GLY A 126 6.46 -0.30 -11.71
N GLY A 127 6.47 0.01 -10.40
CA GLY A 127 5.29 0.02 -9.55
C GLY A 127 5.11 -1.24 -8.73
N THR A 128 4.20 -1.14 -7.77
CA THR A 128 3.87 -2.18 -6.79
C THR A 128 2.76 -3.09 -7.32
N LEU A 129 2.67 -4.32 -6.81
CA LEU A 129 1.63 -5.28 -7.23
C LEU A 129 0.36 -5.19 -6.39
N THR A 130 0.28 -4.19 -5.51
CA THR A 130 -0.82 -4.01 -4.57
C THR A 130 -1.78 -2.95 -5.09
N GLN A 131 -3.05 -3.31 -5.20
CA GLN A 131 -4.14 -2.37 -5.46
C GLN A 131 -4.87 -2.06 -4.15
N VAL A 132 -5.16 -0.78 -3.90
CA VAL A 132 -5.95 -0.33 -2.74
C VAL A 132 -7.39 -0.15 -3.19
N ALA A 133 -8.36 -0.72 -2.47
CA ALA A 133 -9.77 -0.58 -2.82
C ALA A 133 -10.19 0.89 -2.67
N GLY A 134 -10.93 1.42 -3.65
CA GLY A 134 -11.37 2.82 -3.67
C GLY A 134 -10.35 3.81 -4.25
N ALA A 135 -9.09 3.43 -4.49
CA ALA A 135 -8.15 4.27 -5.23
C ALA A 135 -8.48 4.23 -6.74
N THR A 136 -8.60 5.40 -7.37
CA THR A 136 -8.79 5.51 -8.83
C THR A 136 -7.48 5.18 -9.55
N GLY A 137 -7.29 3.89 -9.89
CA GLY A 137 -6.16 3.39 -10.66
C GLY A 137 -5.19 2.53 -9.85
N MET A 138 -4.51 1.60 -10.53
CA MET A 138 -3.32 0.96 -9.96
C MET A 138 -2.27 2.03 -9.70
N LEU A 139 -1.56 1.94 -8.57
CA LEU A 139 -0.39 2.78 -8.29
C LEU A 139 0.73 2.40 -9.27
N SER A 140 0.67 2.98 -10.46
CA SER A 140 1.68 2.86 -11.52
C SER A 140 2.93 3.71 -11.24
N ALA A 141 2.96 4.40 -10.10
CA ALA A 141 4.16 5.06 -9.59
C ALA A 141 5.12 4.05 -8.97
N SER A 142 6.42 4.30 -9.11
CA SER A 142 7.45 3.54 -8.41
C SER A 142 7.14 3.44 -6.93
N GLY A 143 7.31 2.26 -6.34
CA GLY A 143 7.04 2.05 -4.92
C GLY A 143 8.00 1.05 -4.32
N GLY A 144 7.71 0.62 -3.10
CA GLY A 144 8.54 -0.33 -2.40
C GLY A 144 7.81 -0.96 -1.22
N TYR A 145 8.40 -2.04 -0.73
CA TYR A 145 7.91 -2.74 0.44
C TYR A 145 9.02 -2.83 1.46
N LYS A 146 8.70 -2.59 2.72
CA LYS A 146 9.44 -3.23 3.80
C LYS A 146 8.97 -4.66 3.92
N TYR A 147 9.84 -5.56 4.35
CA TYR A 147 9.46 -6.94 4.56
C TYR A 147 10.04 -7.51 5.85
N LYS A 148 9.29 -8.44 6.44
CA LYS A 148 9.70 -9.21 7.61
C LYS A 148 9.42 -10.68 7.37
N LEU A 149 10.44 -11.50 7.57
CA LEU A 149 10.33 -12.95 7.51
C LEU A 149 10.31 -13.52 8.93
N THR A 150 9.41 -14.46 9.19
CA THR A 150 9.32 -15.17 10.47
C THR A 150 8.89 -16.61 10.18
N GLY A 151 9.87 -17.53 10.19
CA GLY A 151 9.67 -18.90 9.72
C GLY A 151 9.19 -18.91 8.26
N ASP A 152 8.06 -19.55 8.01
CA ASP A 152 7.43 -19.62 6.69
C ASP A 152 6.48 -18.46 6.40
N THR A 153 6.41 -17.44 7.27
CA THR A 153 5.58 -16.25 7.05
C THR A 153 6.41 -15.08 6.53
N LEU A 154 5.94 -14.47 5.46
CA LEU A 154 6.46 -13.22 4.90
C LEU A 154 5.40 -12.13 5.05
N LEU A 155 5.77 -11.04 5.73
CA LEU A 155 4.97 -9.82 5.80
C LEU A 155 5.58 -8.81 4.84
N LEU A 156 4.78 -8.29 3.91
CA LEU A 156 5.14 -7.15 3.06
C LEU A 156 4.35 -5.93 3.51
N THR A 157 5.04 -4.83 3.81
CA THR A 157 4.42 -3.58 4.23
C THR A 157 4.69 -2.51 3.18
N MET A 158 3.62 -2.01 2.58
CA MET A 158 3.63 -0.87 1.67
C MET A 158 2.98 0.33 2.35
N MET A 159 3.57 1.50 2.17
CA MET A 159 2.95 2.77 2.55
C MET A 159 2.74 3.59 1.29
N VAL A 160 1.52 4.09 1.13
CA VAL A 160 1.11 5.00 0.06
C VAL A 160 0.89 6.36 0.69
N ASN A 161 1.44 7.39 0.07
CA ASN A 161 1.14 8.77 0.38
C ASN A 161 1.14 9.52 -0.95
N GLN A 162 -0.04 9.84 -1.45
CA GLN A 162 -0.20 10.49 -2.75
C GLN A 162 -1.09 11.71 -2.57
N SER A 163 -0.82 12.76 -3.35
CA SER A 163 -1.68 13.92 -3.43
C SER A 163 -1.93 14.27 -4.88
N LEU A 164 -3.19 14.53 -5.19
CA LEU A 164 -3.68 14.91 -6.52
C LEU A 164 -4.41 16.24 -6.38
N VAL A 165 -4.14 17.15 -7.31
CA VAL A 165 -4.92 18.38 -7.47
C VAL A 165 -5.69 18.25 -8.78
N ASP A 166 -7.02 18.27 -8.70
CA ASP A 166 -7.91 18.30 -9.86
C ASP A 166 -8.56 19.67 -9.99
N THR A 167 -8.51 20.26 -11.19
CA THR A 167 -9.11 21.56 -11.50
C THR A 167 -10.27 21.44 -12.49
N SER A 168 -10.75 20.23 -12.78
CA SER A 168 -11.75 19.96 -13.83
C SER A 168 -13.11 20.61 -13.54
N PHE A 169 -13.39 20.96 -12.28
CA PHE A 169 -14.64 21.61 -11.85
C PHE A 169 -14.55 23.14 -11.78
N GLY A 170 -13.47 23.75 -12.28
CA GLY A 170 -13.29 25.21 -12.31
C GLY A 170 -12.75 25.82 -11.02
N PHE A 171 -12.59 25.02 -9.97
CA PHE A 171 -11.89 25.33 -8.72
C PHE A 171 -10.97 24.14 -8.35
N PRO A 172 -9.89 24.37 -7.59
CA PRO A 172 -8.97 23.30 -7.20
C PRO A 172 -9.58 22.40 -6.13
N ILE A 173 -9.58 21.10 -6.40
CA ILE A 173 -9.88 20.04 -5.45
C ILE A 173 -8.57 19.32 -5.13
N THR A 174 -8.18 19.28 -3.86
CA THR A 174 -6.98 18.58 -3.43
C THR A 174 -7.37 17.30 -2.73
N SER A 175 -7.00 16.15 -3.29
CA SER A 175 -7.06 14.85 -2.61
C SER A 175 -5.70 14.52 -2.03
N THR A 176 -5.65 14.07 -0.79
CA THR A 176 -4.47 13.49 -0.15
C THR A 176 -4.84 12.11 0.38
N ASP A 177 -4.25 11.08 -0.21
CA ASP A 177 -4.54 9.69 0.09
C ASP A 177 -3.35 9.02 0.75
N LYS A 178 -3.58 8.47 1.93
CA LYS A 178 -2.63 7.67 2.69
C LYS A 178 -3.18 6.26 2.87
N ALA A 179 -2.33 5.27 2.64
CA ALA A 179 -2.67 3.89 2.93
C ALA A 179 -1.48 3.15 3.51
N THR A 180 -1.74 2.28 4.49
CA THR A 180 -0.80 1.25 4.92
C THR A 180 -1.38 -0.09 4.52
N VAL A 181 -0.62 -0.87 3.77
CA VAL A 181 -1.01 -2.23 3.36
C VAL A 181 0.00 -3.22 3.92
N ILE A 182 -0.48 -4.15 4.73
CA ILE A 182 0.30 -5.26 5.28
C ILE A 182 -0.22 -6.54 4.64
N THR A 183 0.53 -7.05 3.68
CA THR A 183 0.24 -8.32 3.00
C THR A 183 0.94 -9.46 3.73
N THR A 184 0.15 -10.44 4.16
CA THR A 184 0.63 -11.68 4.77
C THR A 184 0.71 -12.77 3.72
N LEU A 185 1.87 -13.43 3.66
CA LEU A 185 2.16 -14.51 2.74
C LEU A 185 2.73 -15.71 3.50
N SER A 186 2.49 -16.92 3.00
CA SER A 186 3.07 -18.15 3.54
C SER A 186 3.91 -18.85 2.50
N LYS A 187 5.05 -19.40 2.88
CA LYS A 187 5.90 -20.18 1.97
C LYS A 187 5.15 -21.42 1.47
N GLN A 188 5.34 -21.76 0.19
CA GLN A 188 4.85 -23.00 -0.43
C GLN A 188 5.90 -24.11 -0.38
#